data_AF-A0A1B2CU76-F1
#
_entry.id   AF-A0A1B2CU76-F1
#
_cell.length_a   1.000
_cell.length_b   1.000
_cell.length_c   1.000
_cell.angle_alpha   90.00
_cell.angle_beta   90.00
_cell.angle_gamma   90.00
#
_symmetry.space_group_name_H-M   'P 1'
#
loop_
_entity.id
_entity.type
_entity.pdbx_description
1 polymer ?
#
loop_
_entity_poly.entity_id
_entity_poly.type
_entity_poly.pdbx_seq_one_letter_code
_entity_poly.pdbx_strand_id
1 'polypeptide(L)'
;MARAVLRAAEREGVDTLREQAGYALALVCSGRVPRECGVQRGLTDLLLDAGADPDGALAPALAHRETAAVERLLERGARLTLPAAACTGSVDDVARLAPLADAGERQAALAMAALYGRADALAVLLGHGAEPDAFPPPGFHAHGTALHHAVASESLDAVRVLVEAGAALGIPDRMHGATPLGWAEYLRHPEIAAYLREQGAR
;
A
#
# COMPACT_ATOMS: atom_id res chain seq x y z
N MET A 1 13.73 24.92 9.90
CA MET A 1 13.72 24.27 11.23
C MET A 1 14.34 22.87 11.20
N ALA A 2 13.79 21.90 10.45
CA ALA A 2 14.31 20.51 10.41
C ALA A 2 15.82 20.39 10.11
N ARG A 3 16.35 21.15 9.13
CA ARG A 3 17.80 21.20 8.82
C ARG A 3 18.66 21.63 10.01
N ALA A 4 18.16 22.58 10.81
CA ALA A 4 18.90 23.10 11.95
C ALA A 4 19.00 22.07 13.08
N VAL A 5 17.91 21.31 13.29
CA VAL A 5 17.87 20.23 14.28
C VAL A 5 18.83 19.10 13.91
N LEU A 6 18.80 18.63 12.66
CA LEU A 6 19.71 17.58 12.21
C LEU A 6 21.18 18.00 12.31
N ARG A 7 21.53 19.21 11.86
CA ARG A 7 22.90 19.74 11.98
C ARG A 7 23.36 19.89 13.43
N ALA A 8 22.45 20.22 14.34
CA ALA A 8 22.76 20.29 15.76
C ALA A 8 23.04 18.88 16.31
N ALA A 9 22.19 17.90 15.99
CA ALA A 9 22.38 16.51 16.41
C ALA A 9 23.67 15.88 15.85
N GLU A 10 24.02 16.17 14.59
CA GLU A 10 25.30 15.75 14.00
C GLU A 10 26.49 16.34 14.74
N ARG A 11 26.45 17.66 15.02
CA ARG A 11 27.50 18.36 15.77
C ARG A 11 27.66 17.85 17.20
N GLU A 12 26.56 17.47 17.82
CA GLU A 12 26.54 16.95 19.19
C GLU A 12 26.88 15.45 19.25
N GLY A 13 27.09 14.78 18.11
CA GLY A 13 27.49 13.38 18.05
C GLY A 13 26.40 12.44 18.55
N VAL A 14 25.13 12.72 18.22
CA VAL A 14 24.01 11.86 18.63
C VAL A 14 24.08 10.52 17.91
N ASP A 15 24.50 9.47 18.62
CA ASP A 15 24.69 8.11 18.08
C ASP A 15 23.40 7.49 17.49
N THR A 16 22.23 7.94 17.94
CA THR A 16 20.91 7.46 17.51
C THR A 16 20.30 8.27 16.37
N LEU A 17 21.02 9.24 15.80
CA LEU A 17 20.49 10.15 14.78
C LEU A 17 19.91 9.41 13.58
N ARG A 18 20.59 8.34 13.12
CA ARG A 18 20.11 7.52 11.99
C ARG A 18 18.77 6.85 12.29
N GLU A 19 18.63 6.27 13.47
CA GLU A 19 17.40 5.60 13.90
C GLU A 19 16.26 6.60 14.05
N GLN A 20 16.51 7.74 14.68
CA GLN A 20 15.55 8.83 14.84
C GLN A 20 15.12 9.41 13.49
N ALA A 21 16.07 9.58 12.55
CA ALA A 21 15.79 10.01 11.19
C ALA A 21 14.95 8.98 10.43
N GLY A 22 15.21 7.68 10.62
CA GLY A 22 14.41 6.59 10.07
C GLY A 22 12.96 6.59 10.58
N TYR A 23 12.76 6.76 11.89
CA TYR A 23 11.42 6.89 12.46
C TYR A 23 10.69 8.13 11.96
N ALA A 24 11.38 9.28 11.92
CA ALA A 24 10.81 10.50 11.36
C ALA A 24 10.47 10.35 9.87
N LEU A 25 11.30 9.63 9.12
CA LEU A 25 11.07 9.37 7.70
C LEU A 25 9.78 8.57 7.50
N ALA A 26 9.58 7.51 8.29
CA ALA A 26 8.35 6.72 8.25
C ALA A 26 7.10 7.60 8.49
N LEU A 27 7.13 8.48 9.50
CA LEU A 27 6.03 9.40 9.79
C LEU A 27 5.79 10.45 8.70
N VAL A 28 6.85 10.98 8.09
CA VAL A 28 6.73 11.93 6.97
C VAL A 28 6.12 11.24 5.75
N CYS A 29 6.62 10.05 5.42
CA CYS A 29 6.19 9.30 4.23
C CYS A 29 4.80 8.69 4.36
N SER A 30 4.28 8.44 5.58
CA SER A 30 2.90 8.00 5.79
C SER A 30 1.92 9.14 6.13
N GLY A 31 2.44 10.36 6.34
CA GLY A 31 1.69 11.46 6.91
C GLY A 31 0.94 12.31 5.89
N ARG A 32 -0.39 12.39 6.06
CA ARG A 32 -1.27 13.30 5.31
C ARG A 32 -0.88 14.78 5.47
N VAL A 33 -0.53 15.22 6.68
CA VAL A 33 -0.21 16.64 6.96
C VAL A 33 1.05 17.10 6.20
N PRO A 34 2.20 16.40 6.26
CA PRO A 34 3.34 16.72 5.41
C PRO A 34 2.99 16.85 3.91
N ARG A 35 2.11 15.98 3.40
CA ARG A 35 1.67 16.03 1.99
C ARG A 35 0.82 17.27 1.72
N GLU A 36 -0.22 17.52 2.50
CA GLU A 36 -1.13 18.65 2.31
C GLU A 36 -0.45 20.00 2.50
N CYS A 37 0.58 20.06 3.35
CA CYS A 37 1.42 21.24 3.51
C CYS A 37 2.51 21.39 2.44
N GLY A 38 2.63 20.45 1.49
CA GLY A 38 3.62 20.51 0.41
C GLY A 38 5.08 20.33 0.86
N VAL A 39 5.31 19.78 2.06
CA VAL A 39 6.65 19.61 2.64
C VAL A 39 7.15 18.18 2.61
N GLN A 40 6.29 17.19 2.30
CA GLN A 40 6.61 15.77 2.35
C GLN A 40 7.89 15.42 1.58
N ARG A 41 7.97 15.75 0.29
CA ARG A 41 9.15 15.48 -0.54
C ARG A 41 10.44 16.08 0.05
N GLY A 42 10.40 17.34 0.44
CA GLY A 42 11.57 18.04 0.97
C GLY A 42 12.03 17.48 2.32
N LEU A 43 11.10 17.04 3.16
CA LEU A 43 11.42 16.39 4.44
C LEU A 43 11.93 14.96 4.23
N THR A 44 11.32 14.18 3.33
CA THR A 44 11.81 12.87 2.91
C THR A 44 13.27 12.97 2.47
N ASP A 45 13.57 13.90 1.57
CA ASP A 45 14.93 14.08 1.06
C ASP A 45 15.94 14.41 2.15
N LEU A 46 15.55 15.33 3.04
CA LEU A 46 16.39 15.80 4.13
C LEU A 46 16.69 14.71 5.16
N LEU A 47 15.74 13.81 5.42
CA LEU A 47 15.93 12.71 6.37
C LEU A 47 16.80 11.59 5.76
N LEU A 48 16.63 11.34 4.46
CA LEU A 48 17.49 10.42 3.72
C LEU A 48 18.93 10.95 3.61
N ASP A 49 19.10 12.26 3.40
CA ASP A 49 20.42 12.92 3.42
C ASP A 49 21.11 12.77 4.80
N ALA A 50 20.33 12.69 5.89
CA ALA A 50 20.82 12.42 7.23
C ALA A 50 21.08 10.93 7.51
N GLY A 51 20.98 10.09 6.49
CA GLY A 51 21.31 8.67 6.56
C GLY A 51 20.17 7.76 7.00
N ALA A 52 18.93 8.24 7.03
CA ALA A 52 17.76 7.37 7.20
C ALA A 52 17.73 6.30 6.12
N ASP A 53 17.40 5.06 6.50
CA ASP A 53 17.24 3.97 5.55
C ASP A 53 15.93 4.15 4.75
N PRO A 54 16.00 4.27 3.41
CA PRO A 54 14.79 4.42 2.59
C PRO A 54 13.86 3.20 2.65
N ASP A 55 14.38 1.99 2.88
CA ASP A 55 13.56 0.77 2.96
C ASP A 55 12.60 0.79 4.16
N GLY A 56 13.04 1.37 5.29
CA GLY A 56 12.27 1.44 6.52
C GLY A 56 10.96 2.25 6.41
N ALA A 57 10.84 3.12 5.41
CA ALA A 57 9.68 3.98 5.20
C ALA A 57 8.71 3.47 4.11
N LEU A 58 9.07 2.43 3.35
CA LEU A 58 8.23 1.92 2.27
C LEU A 58 6.91 1.36 2.76
N ALA A 59 6.92 0.45 3.74
CA ALA A 59 5.70 -0.21 4.22
C ALA A 59 4.67 0.77 4.80
N PRO A 60 5.04 1.76 5.65
CA PRO A 60 4.12 2.80 6.10
C PRO A 60 3.57 3.67 4.96
N ALA A 61 4.41 4.06 3.99
CA ALA A 61 3.97 4.86 2.84
C ALA A 61 2.96 4.10 1.97
N LEU A 62 3.25 2.82 1.70
CA LEU A 62 2.36 1.92 0.95
C LEU A 62 1.00 1.79 1.65
N ALA A 63 1.00 1.54 2.95
CA ALA A 63 -0.21 1.37 3.74
C ALA A 63 -1.11 2.62 3.77
N HIS A 64 -0.55 3.82 3.60
CA HIS A 64 -1.28 5.08 3.67
C HIS A 64 -1.59 5.70 2.29
N ARG A 65 -1.39 4.95 1.21
CA ARG A 65 -1.66 5.40 -0.16
C ARG A 65 -0.84 6.61 -0.61
N GLU A 66 0.35 6.78 -0.04
CA GLU A 66 1.25 7.90 -0.29
C GLU A 66 2.17 7.61 -1.50
N THR A 67 1.58 7.53 -2.70
CA THR A 67 2.28 7.13 -3.95
C THR A 67 3.53 7.98 -4.23
N ALA A 68 3.43 9.30 -4.08
CA ALA A 68 4.57 10.20 -4.32
C ALA A 68 5.72 9.97 -3.33
N ALA A 69 5.41 9.55 -2.10
CA ALA A 69 6.44 9.19 -1.13
C ALA A 69 7.09 7.85 -1.51
N VAL A 70 6.31 6.86 -1.96
CA VAL A 70 6.82 5.57 -2.46
C VAL A 70 7.77 5.78 -3.64
N GLU A 71 7.35 6.52 -4.66
CA GLU A 71 8.18 6.87 -5.82
C GLU A 71 9.46 7.57 -5.38
N ARG A 72 9.36 8.53 -4.46
CA ARG A 72 10.54 9.25 -3.99
C ARG A 72 11.51 8.35 -3.22
N LEU A 73 11.01 7.43 -2.40
CA LEU A 73 11.86 6.45 -1.70
C LEU A 73 12.60 5.55 -2.70
N LEU A 74 11.91 5.06 -3.74
CA LEU A 74 12.52 4.27 -4.82
C LEU A 74 13.59 5.06 -5.57
N GLU A 75 13.31 6.32 -5.94
CA GLU A 75 14.31 7.23 -6.56
C GLU A 75 15.54 7.44 -5.68
N ARG A 76 15.37 7.33 -4.36
CA ARG A 76 16.41 7.51 -3.35
C ARG A 76 17.06 6.20 -2.90
N GLY A 77 16.83 5.11 -3.63
CA GLY A 77 17.52 3.84 -3.45
C GLY A 77 16.81 2.82 -2.59
N ALA A 78 15.53 3.03 -2.25
CA ALA A 78 14.73 1.96 -1.66
C ALA A 78 14.64 0.77 -2.63
N ARG A 79 14.64 -0.45 -2.11
CA ARG A 79 14.47 -1.67 -2.91
C ARG A 79 13.08 -1.68 -3.53
N LEU A 80 13.01 -1.88 -4.85
CA LEU A 80 11.76 -2.17 -5.52
C LEU A 80 11.26 -3.57 -5.13
N THR A 81 10.28 -3.61 -4.23
CA THR A 81 9.59 -4.84 -3.81
C THR A 81 8.36 -5.09 -4.70
N LEU A 82 7.85 -6.32 -4.72
CA LEU A 82 6.63 -6.62 -5.48
C LEU A 82 5.41 -5.79 -5.03
N PRO A 83 5.16 -5.57 -3.71
CA PRO A 83 4.12 -4.65 -3.27
C PRO A 83 4.31 -3.20 -3.73
N ALA A 84 5.55 -2.72 -3.82
CA ALA A 84 5.83 -1.36 -4.32
C ALA A 84 5.59 -1.25 -5.84
N ALA A 85 5.97 -2.27 -6.62
CA ALA A 85 5.64 -2.35 -8.05
C ALA A 85 4.11 -2.38 -8.27
N ALA A 86 3.39 -3.16 -7.46
CA ALA A 86 1.93 -3.26 -7.52
C ALA A 86 1.21 -1.92 -7.23
N CYS A 87 1.75 -1.09 -6.35
CA CYS A 87 1.20 0.24 -6.04
C CYS A 87 1.43 1.27 -7.15
N THR A 88 2.67 1.31 -7.67
CA THR A 88 3.10 2.29 -8.68
C THR A 88 2.45 2.04 -10.05
N GLY A 89 1.80 0.89 -10.25
CA GLY A 89 1.14 0.54 -11.51
C GLY A 89 2.12 0.09 -12.59
N SER A 90 3.36 -0.23 -12.22
CA SER A 90 4.35 -0.78 -13.15
C SER A 90 4.05 -2.25 -13.40
N VAL A 91 3.17 -2.53 -14.37
CA VAL A 91 2.77 -3.90 -14.75
C VAL A 91 3.98 -4.75 -15.14
N ASP A 92 4.94 -4.16 -15.84
CA ASP A 92 6.18 -4.85 -16.24
C ASP A 92 7.01 -5.28 -15.02
N ASP A 93 7.14 -4.43 -14.01
CA ASP A 93 7.84 -4.79 -12.77
C ASP A 93 7.07 -5.85 -11.98
N VAL A 94 5.74 -5.77 -11.94
CA VAL A 94 4.90 -6.78 -11.31
C VAL A 94 5.08 -8.13 -12.01
N ALA A 95 5.00 -8.18 -13.34
CA ALA A 95 5.20 -9.39 -14.12
C ALA A 95 6.60 -9.98 -13.95
N ARG A 96 7.61 -9.12 -13.80
CA ARG A 96 9.01 -9.52 -13.58
C ARG A 96 9.25 -10.07 -12.17
N LEU A 97 8.61 -9.50 -11.15
CA LEU A 97 8.86 -9.83 -9.73
C LEU A 97 7.93 -10.92 -9.19
N ALA A 98 6.68 -11.01 -9.66
CA ALA A 98 5.68 -11.98 -9.20
C ALA A 98 6.14 -13.46 -9.22
N PRO A 99 6.81 -13.97 -10.28
CA PRO A 99 7.28 -15.35 -10.30
C PRO A 99 8.46 -15.64 -9.34
N LEU A 100 9.14 -14.60 -8.85
CA LEU A 100 10.28 -14.73 -7.93
C LEU A 100 9.87 -14.60 -6.46
N ALA A 101 8.70 -14.03 -6.20
CA ALA A 101 8.17 -13.80 -4.87
C ALA A 101 7.70 -15.10 -4.19
N ASP A 102 7.69 -15.12 -2.86
CA ASP A 102 6.97 -16.16 -2.12
C ASP A 102 5.46 -15.88 -2.08
N ALA A 103 4.68 -16.81 -1.53
CA ALA A 103 3.23 -16.67 -1.46
C ALA A 103 2.79 -15.49 -0.57
N GLY A 104 3.53 -15.20 0.50
CA GLY A 104 3.23 -14.08 1.40
C GLY A 104 3.46 -12.73 0.73
N GLU A 105 4.56 -12.58 0.00
CA GLU A 105 4.86 -11.37 -0.77
C GLU A 105 3.86 -11.17 -1.92
N ARG A 106 3.48 -12.24 -2.64
CA ARG A 106 2.40 -12.17 -3.64
C ARG A 106 1.08 -11.71 -3.02
N GLN A 107 0.71 -12.22 -1.85
CA GLN A 107 -0.52 -11.82 -1.19
C GLN A 107 -0.49 -10.37 -0.70
N ALA A 108 0.66 -9.92 -0.16
CA ALA A 108 0.85 -8.52 0.20
C ALA A 108 0.72 -7.61 -1.02
N ALA A 109 1.29 -8.02 -2.16
CA ALA A 109 1.18 -7.28 -3.41
C ALA A 109 -0.25 -7.24 -3.96
N LEU A 110 -1.00 -8.35 -3.87
CA LEU A 110 -2.41 -8.39 -4.29
C LEU A 110 -3.25 -7.43 -3.46
N ALA A 111 -3.05 -7.39 -2.14
CA ALA A 111 -3.73 -6.44 -1.26
C ALA A 111 -3.35 -4.99 -1.58
N MET A 112 -2.08 -4.69 -1.88
CA MET A 112 -1.65 -3.34 -2.29
C MET A 112 -2.25 -2.96 -3.66
N ALA A 113 -2.21 -3.83 -4.66
CA ALA A 113 -2.84 -3.56 -5.95
C ALA A 113 -4.33 -3.22 -5.80
N ALA A 114 -5.05 -3.98 -4.97
CA ALA A 114 -6.45 -3.73 -4.66
C ALA A 114 -6.67 -2.39 -3.94
N LEU A 115 -5.88 -2.10 -2.90
CA LEU A 115 -5.96 -0.85 -2.13
C LEU A 115 -5.70 0.40 -2.99
N TYR A 116 -4.88 0.27 -4.02
CA TYR A 116 -4.58 1.34 -4.98
C TYR A 116 -5.47 1.29 -6.23
N GLY A 117 -6.36 0.29 -6.35
CA GLY A 117 -7.28 0.16 -7.48
C GLY A 117 -6.61 -0.22 -8.81
N ARG A 118 -5.44 -0.87 -8.76
CA ARG A 118 -4.62 -1.24 -9.93
C ARG A 118 -5.10 -2.56 -10.54
N ALA A 119 -6.15 -2.49 -11.36
CA ALA A 119 -6.80 -3.64 -11.96
C ALA A 119 -5.86 -4.50 -12.84
N ASP A 120 -4.95 -3.85 -13.56
CA ASP A 120 -3.90 -4.49 -14.36
C ASP A 120 -2.91 -5.30 -13.53
N ALA A 121 -2.41 -4.73 -12.44
CA ALA A 121 -1.51 -5.40 -11.50
C ALA A 121 -2.20 -6.57 -10.80
N LEU A 122 -3.49 -6.43 -10.44
CA LEU A 122 -4.31 -7.52 -9.90
C LEU A 122 -4.37 -8.70 -10.86
N ALA A 123 -4.67 -8.46 -12.13
CA ALA A 123 -4.76 -9.52 -13.13
C ALA A 123 -3.44 -10.30 -13.27
N VAL A 124 -2.31 -9.61 -13.27
CA VAL A 124 -0.98 -10.25 -13.32
C VAL A 124 -0.71 -11.06 -12.06
N LEU A 125 -0.97 -10.51 -10.87
CA LEU A 125 -0.72 -11.20 -9.60
C LEU A 125 -1.56 -12.47 -9.44
N LEU A 126 -2.85 -12.41 -9.82
CA LEU A 126 -3.75 -13.57 -9.83
C LEU A 126 -3.25 -14.64 -10.82
N GLY A 127 -2.79 -14.23 -12.01
CA GLY A 127 -2.17 -15.12 -13.00
C GLY A 127 -0.88 -15.80 -12.51
N HIS A 128 -0.21 -15.22 -11.51
CA HIS A 128 0.98 -15.78 -10.86
C HIS A 128 0.69 -16.45 -9.50
N GLY A 129 -0.58 -16.83 -9.24
CA GLY A 129 -0.96 -17.64 -8.09
C GLY A 129 -1.04 -16.87 -6.78
N ALA A 130 -1.40 -15.58 -6.82
CA ALA A 130 -1.95 -14.91 -5.65
C ALA A 130 -3.39 -15.38 -5.40
N GLU A 131 -3.76 -15.59 -4.15
CA GLU A 131 -5.06 -16.18 -3.79
C GLU A 131 -6.09 -15.08 -3.50
N PRO A 132 -7.20 -14.99 -4.25
CA PRO A 132 -8.15 -13.87 -4.14
C PRO A 132 -8.83 -13.77 -2.76
N ASP A 133 -9.02 -14.92 -2.10
CA ASP A 133 -9.70 -15.03 -0.80
C ASP A 133 -8.76 -14.98 0.41
N ALA A 134 -7.45 -15.00 0.17
CA ALA A 134 -6.48 -14.97 1.27
C ALA A 134 -6.37 -13.57 1.88
N PHE A 135 -6.15 -13.53 3.18
CA PHE A 135 -5.79 -12.30 3.88
C PHE A 135 -4.30 -12.04 3.68
N PRO A 136 -3.87 -10.77 3.53
CA PRO A 136 -2.46 -10.47 3.43
C PRO A 136 -1.73 -10.80 4.75
N PRO A 137 -0.40 -10.93 4.72
CA PRO A 137 0.41 -11.18 5.91
C PRO A 137 0.16 -10.13 7.01
N PRO A 138 0.46 -10.46 8.28
CA PRO A 138 0.32 -9.52 9.39
C PRO A 138 0.98 -8.17 9.09
N GLY A 139 0.27 -7.08 9.39
CA GLY A 139 0.70 -5.72 9.09
C GLY A 139 -0.49 -4.80 8.91
N PHE A 140 -0.26 -3.70 8.19
CA PHE A 140 -1.34 -2.78 7.82
C PHE A 140 -2.38 -3.50 6.96
N HIS A 141 -3.66 -3.21 7.22
CA HIS A 141 -4.77 -3.71 6.41
C HIS A 141 -4.95 -5.23 6.36
N ALA A 142 -4.26 -6.01 7.21
CA ALA A 142 -4.37 -7.49 7.30
C ALA A 142 -5.71 -8.05 7.79
N HIS A 143 -6.71 -7.17 7.96
CA HIS A 143 -8.05 -7.51 8.42
C HIS A 143 -9.05 -7.71 7.27
N GLY A 144 -8.71 -7.34 6.03
CA GLY A 144 -9.57 -7.51 4.85
C GLY A 144 -8.93 -8.42 3.81
N THR A 145 -9.75 -8.98 2.92
CA THR A 145 -9.29 -9.62 1.67
C THR A 145 -9.00 -8.56 0.61
N ALA A 146 -8.39 -8.96 -0.51
CA ALA A 146 -8.18 -8.07 -1.65
C ALA A 146 -9.49 -7.40 -2.11
N LEU A 147 -10.62 -8.12 -2.08
CA LEU A 147 -11.92 -7.56 -2.50
C LEU A 147 -12.39 -6.41 -1.58
N HIS A 148 -12.15 -6.47 -0.26
CA HIS A 148 -12.42 -5.36 0.65
C HIS A 148 -11.58 -4.12 0.29
N HIS A 149 -10.30 -4.32 0.00
CA HIS A 149 -9.39 -3.23 -0.35
C HIS A 149 -9.72 -2.60 -1.71
N ALA A 150 -10.19 -3.40 -2.68
CA ALA A 150 -10.68 -2.90 -3.96
C ALA A 150 -11.95 -2.05 -3.80
N VAL A 151 -12.86 -2.45 -2.90
CA VAL A 151 -14.01 -1.62 -2.53
C VAL A 151 -13.57 -0.30 -1.91
N ALA A 152 -12.61 -0.33 -0.98
CA ALA A 152 -12.08 0.87 -0.33
C ALA A 152 -11.30 1.80 -1.26
N SER A 153 -10.76 1.28 -2.37
CA SER A 153 -10.08 2.10 -3.38
C SER A 153 -11.04 2.82 -4.33
N GLU A 154 -12.35 2.52 -4.26
CA GLU A 154 -13.40 3.03 -5.15
C GLU A 154 -13.22 2.61 -6.62
N SER A 155 -12.35 1.63 -6.89
CA SER A 155 -12.09 1.14 -8.25
C SER A 155 -13.01 -0.02 -8.60
N LEU A 156 -14.09 0.28 -9.34
CA LEU A 156 -15.00 -0.75 -9.86
C LEU A 156 -14.28 -1.76 -10.75
N ASP A 157 -13.27 -1.33 -11.51
CA ASP A 157 -12.48 -2.23 -12.36
C ASP A 157 -11.65 -3.21 -11.53
N ALA A 158 -11.04 -2.76 -10.42
CA ALA A 158 -10.34 -3.65 -9.50
C ALA A 158 -11.28 -4.66 -8.83
N VAL A 159 -12.49 -4.22 -8.47
CA VAL A 159 -13.55 -5.09 -7.96
C VAL A 159 -13.92 -6.15 -9.01
N ARG A 160 -14.15 -5.75 -10.26
CA ARG A 160 -14.47 -6.68 -11.37
C ARG A 160 -13.40 -7.73 -11.57
N VAL A 161 -12.13 -7.33 -11.65
CA VAL A 161 -11.01 -8.29 -11.83
C VAL A 161 -10.99 -9.35 -10.73
N LEU A 162 -11.20 -8.97 -9.47
CA LEU A 162 -11.23 -9.92 -8.35
C LEU A 162 -12.46 -10.83 -8.40
N VAL A 163 -13.64 -10.29 -8.71
CA VAL A 163 -14.87 -11.09 -8.83
C VAL A 163 -14.79 -12.07 -10.01
N GLU A 164 -14.28 -11.63 -11.16
CA GLU A 164 -14.06 -12.47 -12.34
C GLU A 164 -13.00 -13.56 -12.08
N ALA A 165 -12.04 -13.30 -11.20
CA ALA A 165 -11.07 -14.28 -10.72
C ALA A 165 -11.63 -15.22 -9.64
N GLY A 166 -12.92 -15.12 -9.30
CA GLY A 166 -13.61 -16.03 -8.38
C GLY A 166 -13.51 -15.66 -6.90
N ALA A 167 -13.19 -14.40 -6.56
CA ALA A 167 -13.19 -13.95 -5.18
C ALA A 167 -14.57 -14.14 -4.52
N ALA A 168 -14.58 -14.72 -3.33
CA ALA A 168 -15.79 -14.92 -2.56
C ALA A 168 -16.36 -13.58 -2.05
N LEU A 169 -17.63 -13.32 -2.37
CA LEU A 169 -18.29 -12.05 -2.08
C LEU A 169 -18.76 -11.90 -0.62
N GLY A 170 -18.73 -12.99 0.15
CA GLY A 170 -19.32 -13.08 1.48
C GLY A 170 -18.31 -13.26 2.62
N ILE A 171 -17.01 -13.18 2.36
CA ILE A 171 -15.99 -13.28 3.42
C ILE A 171 -16.09 -12.03 4.30
N PRO A 172 -16.31 -12.14 5.62
CA PRO A 172 -16.30 -10.99 6.50
C PRO A 172 -14.86 -10.57 6.83
N ASP A 173 -14.64 -9.26 6.96
CA ASP A 173 -13.40 -8.72 7.51
C ASP A 173 -13.22 -9.10 8.99
N ARG A 174 -11.98 -9.11 9.47
CA ARG A 174 -11.63 -9.57 10.82
C ARG A 174 -11.80 -8.50 11.91
N MET A 175 -12.01 -7.24 11.55
CA MET A 175 -12.07 -6.10 12.47
C MET A 175 -13.50 -5.75 12.88
N HIS A 176 -14.42 -5.79 11.92
CA HIS A 176 -15.82 -5.40 12.10
C HIS A 176 -16.81 -6.48 11.67
N GLY A 177 -16.32 -7.55 11.02
CA GLY A 177 -17.20 -8.61 10.50
C GLY A 177 -18.03 -8.17 9.30
N ALA A 178 -17.67 -7.07 8.62
CA ALA A 178 -18.39 -6.59 7.46
C ALA A 178 -17.91 -7.30 6.18
N THR A 179 -18.83 -7.56 5.26
CA THR A 179 -18.51 -8.13 3.93
C THR A 179 -18.03 -7.02 2.98
N PRO A 180 -17.50 -7.36 1.79
CA PRO A 180 -17.21 -6.37 0.75
C PRO A 180 -18.40 -5.49 0.38
N LEU A 181 -19.62 -6.06 0.35
CA LEU A 181 -20.84 -5.29 0.15
C LEU A 181 -21.09 -4.32 1.32
N GLY A 182 -20.92 -4.77 2.57
CA GLY A 182 -21.03 -3.92 3.75
C GLY A 182 -20.03 -2.75 3.73
N TRP A 183 -18.80 -2.98 3.26
CA TRP A 183 -17.81 -1.91 3.05
C TRP A 183 -18.29 -0.91 1.99
N ALA A 184 -18.83 -1.38 0.86
CA ALA A 184 -19.32 -0.52 -0.21
C ALA A 184 -20.48 0.37 0.27
N GLU A 185 -21.38 -0.18 1.09
CA GLU A 185 -22.48 0.57 1.70
C GLU A 185 -22.00 1.60 2.72
N TYR A 186 -21.09 1.20 3.62
CA TYR A 186 -20.54 2.07 4.67
C TYR A 186 -19.75 3.25 4.07
N LEU A 187 -18.92 2.98 3.07
CA LEU A 187 -18.12 4.00 2.37
C LEU A 187 -18.95 4.83 1.38
N ARG A 188 -20.21 4.44 1.12
CA ARG A 188 -21.14 5.07 0.18
C ARG A 188 -20.64 5.02 -1.27
N HIS A 189 -20.25 3.84 -1.73
CA HIS A 189 -19.85 3.55 -3.12
C HIS A 189 -21.02 2.81 -3.84
N PRO A 190 -22.07 3.53 -4.28
CA PRO A 190 -23.31 2.91 -4.77
C PRO A 190 -23.13 2.04 -6.01
N GLU A 191 -22.24 2.42 -6.92
CA GLU A 191 -21.97 1.65 -8.15
C GLU A 191 -21.35 0.28 -7.84
N ILE A 192 -20.36 0.25 -6.92
CA ILE A 192 -19.74 -0.99 -6.46
C ILE A 192 -20.75 -1.85 -5.70
N ALA A 193 -21.58 -1.24 -4.83
CA ALA A 193 -22.61 -1.96 -4.10
C ALA A 193 -23.68 -2.56 -5.03
N ALA A 194 -24.07 -1.84 -6.08
CA ALA A 194 -24.99 -2.34 -7.10
C ALA A 194 -24.37 -3.54 -7.84
N TYR A 195 -23.14 -3.39 -8.32
CA TYR A 195 -22.42 -4.47 -9.00
C TYR A 195 -22.29 -5.72 -8.11
N LEU A 196 -21.86 -5.59 -6.85
CA LEU A 196 -21.73 -6.73 -5.95
C LEU A 196 -23.07 -7.45 -5.71
N ARG A 197 -24.19 -6.72 -5.61
CA ARG A 197 -25.53 -7.34 -5.50
C ARG A 197 -25.93 -8.06 -6.78
N GLU A 198 -25.63 -7.51 -7.95
CA GLU A 198 -25.85 -8.18 -9.24
C GLU A 198 -25.06 -9.49 -9.34
N GLN A 199 -23.86 -9.55 -8.75
CA GLN A 199 -23.05 -10.76 -8.64
C GLN A 199 -23.51 -11.72 -7.52
N GLY A 200 -24.57 -11.37 -6.79
CA GLY A 200 -25.17 -12.22 -5.77
C GLY A 200 -24.63 -12.04 -4.36
N ALA A 201 -23.86 -10.98 -4.09
CA ALA A 201 -23.49 -10.60 -2.72
C ALA A 201 -24.74 -10.25 -1.89
N ARG A 202 -24.71 -10.60 -0.61
CA ARG A 202 -25.81 -10.41 0.34
C ARG A 202 -25.33 -9.69 1.60
#